data_AF-A0A830GS69-F1
#
_entry.id   AF-A0A830GS69-F1
#
_cell.length_a   1.000
_cell.length_b   1.000
_cell.length_c   1.000
_cell.angle_alpha   90.00
_cell.angle_beta   90.00
_cell.angle_gamma   90.00
#
_symmetry.space_group_name_H-M   'P 1'
#
loop_
_entity.id
_entity.type
_entity.pdbx_description
1 polymer ?
#
loop_
_entity_poly.entity_id
_entity_poly.type
_entity_poly.pdbx_seq_one_letter_code
_entity_poly.pdbx_strand_id
1 'polypeptide(L)'
;MTERISSVEEPVAAAGERELVVGGDRPIRLSAGHRLMHHDGKCSRPHGHNYEVTVRVTGELTDEGWVVDKGDVTGVVEEWDHRFLLERGDPLVEAFETSGDGDALVVLNHPPTAEVMAVVLESRLSDRLPDTVSDVSVSVRETSELCTR
;
A
#
# COMPACT_ATOMS: atom_id res chain seq x y z
N MET A 1 21.98 35.23 -1.30
CA MET A 1 21.18 35.81 -2.39
C MET A 1 20.28 34.70 -2.89
N THR A 2 18.97 34.83 -2.72
CA THR A 2 18.01 33.89 -3.33
C THR A 2 17.93 34.25 -4.80
N GLU A 3 18.55 33.43 -5.66
CA GLU A 3 18.34 33.56 -7.10
C GLU A 3 16.89 33.15 -7.39
N ARG A 4 16.05 34.15 -7.69
CA ARG A 4 14.71 33.92 -8.20
C ARG A 4 14.82 33.78 -9.70
N ILE A 5 14.76 32.55 -10.19
CA ILE A 5 14.63 32.26 -11.62
C ILE A 5 13.18 32.63 -11.99
N SER A 6 12.94 33.90 -12.30
CA SER A 6 11.62 34.39 -12.69
C SER A 6 11.40 34.20 -14.20
N SER A 7 10.89 33.03 -14.58
CA SER A 7 10.07 32.83 -15.80
C SER A 7 9.55 31.38 -15.95
N VAL A 8 9.54 30.58 -14.87
CA VAL A 8 9.20 29.14 -14.90
C VAL A 8 7.68 28.91 -14.77
N GLU A 9 6.83 29.80 -15.28
CA GLU A 9 5.38 29.53 -15.33
C GLU A 9 5.02 28.50 -16.43
N GLU A 10 5.91 28.26 -17.40
CA GLU A 10 5.64 27.37 -18.55
C GLU A 10 6.06 25.88 -18.41
N PRO A 11 7.11 25.47 -17.66
CA PRO A 11 7.57 24.07 -17.68
C PRO A 11 6.71 23.07 -16.90
N VAL A 12 5.98 23.53 -15.87
CA VAL A 12 5.17 22.64 -15.01
C VAL A 12 3.91 22.19 -15.73
N ALA A 13 3.20 23.12 -16.38
CA ALA A 13 2.01 22.81 -17.18
C ALA A 13 2.35 21.97 -18.44
N ALA A 14 3.57 22.09 -18.97
CA ALA A 14 4.05 21.30 -20.10
C ALA A 14 4.71 19.97 -19.68
N ALA A 15 4.73 19.64 -18.38
CA ALA A 15 5.43 18.46 -17.90
C ALA A 15 4.80 17.17 -18.46
N GLY A 16 3.48 17.09 -18.57
CA GLY A 16 2.77 15.82 -18.79
C GLY A 16 2.98 14.87 -17.61
N GLU A 17 2.71 13.59 -17.81
CA GLU A 17 2.77 12.60 -16.72
C GLU A 17 4.19 12.38 -16.18
N ARG A 18 4.27 12.13 -14.87
CA ARG A 18 5.49 11.79 -14.14
C ARG A 18 5.22 10.58 -13.26
N GLU A 19 6.23 9.73 -13.12
CA GLU A 19 6.22 8.64 -12.16
C GLU A 19 6.89 9.09 -10.85
N LEU A 20 6.19 8.93 -9.73
CA LEU A 20 6.74 8.99 -8.39
C LEU A 20 6.85 7.57 -7.84
N VAL A 21 8.02 7.22 -7.30
CA VAL A 21 8.24 5.95 -6.60
C VAL A 21 8.38 6.22 -5.10
N VAL A 22 7.36 5.83 -4.33
CA VAL A 22 7.39 5.86 -2.87
C VAL A 22 7.86 4.49 -2.36
N GLY A 23 8.94 4.48 -1.59
CA GLY A 23 9.50 3.22 -1.08
C GLY A 23 10.43 2.50 -2.06
N GLY A 24 11.13 3.23 -2.94
CA GLY A 24 12.12 2.66 -3.88
C GLY A 24 13.34 2.04 -3.17
N ASP A 25 14.40 2.82 -2.96
CA ASP A 25 15.61 2.32 -2.27
C ASP A 25 15.38 1.96 -0.80
N ARG A 26 14.35 2.56 -0.20
CA ARG A 26 13.96 2.37 1.20
C ARG A 26 12.47 2.07 1.26
N PRO A 27 12.05 0.79 1.22
CA PRO A 27 10.64 0.42 1.18
C PRO A 27 9.90 0.85 2.44
N ILE A 28 8.60 1.06 2.28
CA ILE A 28 7.67 1.21 3.40
C ILE A 28 7.60 -0.14 4.11
N ARG A 29 7.70 -0.17 5.43
CA ARG A 29 7.71 -1.41 6.22
C ARG A 29 6.43 -1.51 7.02
N LEU A 30 5.79 -2.67 6.96
CA LEU A 30 4.67 -3.01 7.83
C LEU A 30 4.90 -4.36 8.51
N SER A 31 4.50 -4.47 9.77
CA SER A 31 4.50 -5.70 10.55
C SER A 31 3.06 -6.16 10.70
N ALA A 32 2.72 -7.30 10.09
CA ALA A 32 1.34 -7.78 10.14
C ALA A 32 1.24 -9.29 10.29
N GLY A 33 0.24 -9.72 11.06
CA GLY A 33 -0.14 -11.11 11.21
C GLY A 33 -1.08 -11.55 10.09
N HIS A 34 -1.03 -12.82 9.69
CA HIS A 34 -2.01 -13.40 8.76
C HIS A 34 -2.05 -14.92 8.87
N ARG A 35 -2.96 -15.53 8.11
CA ARG A 35 -2.91 -16.95 7.74
C ARG A 35 -3.65 -17.18 6.43
N LEU A 36 -3.33 -18.28 5.76
CA LEU A 36 -4.01 -18.75 4.56
C LEU A 36 -4.89 -19.95 4.90
N MET A 37 -6.18 -19.70 5.19
CA MET A 37 -7.13 -20.69 5.74
C MET A 37 -7.17 -22.01 4.94
N HIS A 38 -7.01 -21.94 3.62
CA HIS A 38 -7.13 -23.07 2.70
C HIS A 38 -5.78 -23.70 2.31
N HIS A 39 -4.69 -23.38 3.01
CA HIS A 39 -3.34 -23.86 2.67
C HIS A 39 -2.96 -25.14 3.43
N ASP A 40 -2.45 -26.16 2.75
CA ASP A 40 -2.13 -27.47 3.38
C ASP A 40 -0.87 -27.44 4.29
N GLY A 41 0.01 -26.46 4.09
CA GLY A 41 1.26 -26.29 4.83
C GLY A 41 1.21 -25.28 5.98
N LYS A 42 2.39 -24.93 6.52
CA LYS A 42 2.57 -24.04 7.69
C LYS A 42 1.83 -22.70 7.62
N CYS A 43 1.58 -22.17 6.42
CA CYS A 43 0.92 -20.89 6.21
C CYS A 43 -0.57 -20.87 6.61
N SER A 44 -1.22 -22.03 6.84
CA SER A 44 -2.58 -22.06 7.41
C SER A 44 -2.64 -21.79 8.91
N ARG A 45 -1.49 -21.81 9.59
CA ARG A 45 -1.40 -21.42 11.00
C ARG A 45 -1.26 -19.90 11.12
N PRO A 46 -1.84 -19.25 12.14
CA PRO A 46 -1.54 -17.87 12.47
C PRO A 46 -0.03 -17.64 12.57
N HIS A 47 0.47 -16.66 11.82
CA HIS A 47 1.86 -16.22 11.84
C HIS A 47 1.92 -14.76 11.38
N GLY A 48 3.09 -14.22 11.06
CA GLY A 48 3.21 -12.86 10.55
C GLY A 48 4.55 -12.62 9.89
N HIS A 49 4.62 -11.47 9.21
CA HIS A 49 5.79 -11.05 8.44
C HIS A 49 6.05 -9.56 8.61
N ASN A 50 7.28 -9.17 8.31
CA ASN A 50 7.65 -7.79 8.08
C ASN A 50 7.63 -7.57 6.57
N TYR A 51 6.53 -7.05 6.04
CA TYR A 51 6.41 -6.81 4.61
C TYR A 51 7.15 -5.53 4.23
N GLU A 52 7.68 -5.54 3.01
CA GLU A 52 8.24 -4.36 2.36
C GLU A 52 7.34 -3.98 1.18
N VAL A 53 6.91 -2.71 1.16
CA VAL A 53 5.98 -2.16 0.17
C VAL A 53 6.64 -1.02 -0.60
N THR A 54 6.52 -1.08 -1.92
CA THR A 54 6.89 -0.02 -2.84
C THR A 54 5.67 0.35 -3.66
N VAL A 55 5.38 1.65 -3.76
CA VAL A 55 4.26 2.19 -4.53
C VAL A 55 4.82 3.03 -5.67
N ARG A 56 4.33 2.78 -6.88
CA ARG A 56 4.56 3.61 -8.06
C ARG A 56 3.26 4.33 -8.37
N VAL A 57 3.34 5.64 -8.56
CA VAL A 57 2.20 6.49 -8.89
C VAL A 57 2.56 7.27 -10.14
N THR A 58 1.75 7.16 -11.18
CA THR A 58 1.90 7.92 -12.43
C THR A 58 0.76 8.92 -12.55
N GLY A 59 1.09 10.18 -12.79
CA GLY A 59 0.08 11.22 -12.97
C GLY A 59 0.68 12.57 -13.34
N GLU A 60 -0.20 13.56 -13.50
CA GLU A 60 0.20 14.95 -13.74
C GLU A 60 0.59 15.65 -12.43
N LEU A 61 1.39 16.71 -12.54
CA LEU A 61 1.70 17.55 -11.39
C LEU A 61 0.44 18.33 -10.97
N THR A 62 0.12 18.32 -9.68
CA THR A 62 -0.90 19.20 -9.10
C THR A 62 -0.45 20.66 -9.16
N ASP A 63 -1.36 21.59 -8.83
CA ASP A 63 -1.04 23.01 -8.68
C ASP A 63 0.07 23.28 -7.62
N GLU A 64 0.27 22.32 -6.71
CA GLU A 64 1.29 22.35 -5.66
C GLU A 64 2.66 21.83 -6.15
N GLY A 65 2.71 21.25 -7.35
CA GLY A 65 3.95 20.89 -8.04
C GLY A 65 4.44 19.45 -7.80
N TRP A 66 3.59 18.55 -7.29
CA TRP A 66 3.89 17.12 -7.12
C TRP A 66 2.84 16.24 -7.78
N VAL A 67 3.18 14.99 -8.10
CA VAL A 67 2.20 14.00 -8.59
C VAL A 67 1.19 13.65 -7.49
N VAL A 68 1.69 13.50 -6.25
CA VAL A 68 0.93 13.14 -5.05
C VAL A 68 1.78 13.46 -3.82
N ASP A 69 1.16 13.82 -2.70
CA ASP A 69 1.87 13.94 -1.42
C ASP A 69 2.29 12.55 -0.90
N LYS A 70 3.57 12.40 -0.54
CA LYS A 70 4.09 11.13 -0.03
C LYS A 70 3.30 10.63 1.20
N GLY A 71 2.86 11.53 2.07
CA GLY A 71 2.08 11.27 3.27
C GLY A 71 0.75 10.58 2.98
N ASP A 72 0.08 10.96 1.88
CA ASP A 72 -1.17 10.33 1.45
C ASP A 72 -0.94 8.86 1.06
N VAL A 73 0.16 8.59 0.34
CA VAL A 73 0.54 7.22 -0.02
C VAL A 73 0.91 6.40 1.22
N THR A 74 1.79 6.94 2.09
CA THR A 74 2.22 6.20 3.28
C THR A 74 1.08 5.99 4.27
N GLY A 75 0.17 6.95 4.41
CA GLY A 75 -0.99 6.84 5.31
C GLY A 75 -1.89 5.66 4.96
N VAL A 76 -2.15 5.42 3.66
CA VAL A 76 -2.94 4.26 3.23
C VAL A 76 -2.24 2.93 3.55
N VAL A 77 -0.92 2.86 3.35
CA VAL A 77 -0.14 1.64 3.64
C VAL A 77 -0.05 1.40 5.16
N GLU A 78 0.10 2.46 5.96
CA GLU A 78 0.20 2.40 7.43
C GLU A 78 -1.10 1.91 8.10
N GLU A 79 -2.26 2.02 7.44
CA GLU A 79 -3.51 1.41 7.93
C GLU A 79 -3.40 -0.10 8.18
N TRP A 80 -2.46 -0.77 7.51
CA TRP A 80 -2.21 -2.21 7.56
C TRP A 80 -1.10 -2.61 8.53
N ASP A 81 -0.36 -1.63 9.08
CA ASP A 81 0.68 -1.90 10.07
C ASP A 81 0.09 -2.29 11.42
N HIS A 82 0.74 -3.22 12.12
CA HIS A 82 0.26 -3.82 13.37
C HIS A 82 -1.16 -4.40 13.31
N ARG A 83 -1.58 -4.86 12.12
CA ARG A 83 -2.88 -5.52 11.91
C ARG A 83 -2.76 -7.04 11.79
N PHE A 84 -3.90 -7.71 11.91
CA PHE A 84 -4.04 -9.11 11.52
C PHE A 84 -4.95 -9.23 10.28
N LEU A 85 -4.40 -9.74 9.19
CA LEU A 85 -5.08 -9.87 7.91
C LEU A 85 -5.77 -11.23 7.83
N LEU A 86 -7.07 -11.23 7.54
CA LEU A 86 -7.88 -12.45 7.42
C LEU A 86 -8.73 -12.42 6.17
N GLU A 87 -8.98 -13.59 5.60
CA GLU A 87 -10.02 -13.76 4.60
C GLU A 87 -11.40 -13.74 5.26
N ARG A 88 -12.38 -13.16 4.58
CA ARG A 88 -13.78 -13.18 5.00
C ARG A 88 -14.25 -14.62 5.18
N GLY A 89 -14.87 -14.89 6.33
CA GLY A 89 -15.34 -16.23 6.69
C GLY A 89 -14.31 -17.04 7.46
N ASP A 90 -13.11 -16.51 7.70
CA ASP A 90 -12.16 -17.08 8.63
C ASP A 90 -12.69 -17.02 10.08
N PRO A 91 -12.74 -18.15 10.83
CA PRO A 91 -13.24 -18.17 12.21
C PRO A 91 -12.50 -17.24 13.19
N LEU A 92 -11.27 -16.82 12.87
CA LEU A 92 -10.53 -15.87 13.69
C LEU A 92 -11.14 -14.47 13.64
N VAL A 93 -11.92 -14.13 12.61
CA VAL A 93 -12.63 -12.84 12.56
C VAL A 93 -13.55 -12.72 13.78
N GLU A 94 -14.41 -13.71 14.00
CA GLU A 94 -15.32 -13.75 15.16
C GLU A 94 -14.54 -13.84 16.49
N ALA A 95 -13.40 -14.54 16.51
CA ALA A 95 -12.58 -14.67 17.71
C ALA A 95 -11.99 -13.33 18.17
N PHE A 96 -11.46 -12.51 17.24
CA PHE A 96 -10.95 -11.16 17.53
C PHE A 96 -12.09 -10.20 17.91
N GLU A 97 -13.24 -10.28 17.23
CA GLU A 97 -14.42 -9.49 17.60
C GLU A 97 -14.87 -9.82 19.04
N THR A 98 -14.88 -11.10 19.40
CA THR A 98 -15.28 -11.58 20.73
C THR A 98 -14.28 -11.18 21.82
N SER A 99 -12.99 -11.10 21.51
CA SER A 99 -11.96 -10.63 22.47
C SER A 99 -11.96 -9.12 22.68
N GLY A 100 -12.69 -8.37 21.84
CA GLY A 100 -12.69 -6.91 21.84
C GLY A 100 -11.56 -6.29 21.03
N ASP A 101 -10.81 -7.10 20.26
CA ASP A 101 -9.67 -6.68 19.43
C ASP A 101 -10.04 -6.59 17.93
N GLY A 102 -11.34 -6.49 17.61
CA GLY A 102 -11.83 -6.47 16.23
C GLY A 102 -11.29 -5.30 15.40
N ASP A 103 -10.92 -4.19 16.05
CA ASP A 103 -10.29 -3.04 15.41
C ASP A 103 -8.88 -3.35 14.91
N ALA A 104 -8.22 -4.41 15.38
CA ALA A 104 -6.92 -4.88 14.91
C ALA A 104 -6.98 -5.66 13.57
N LEU A 105 -8.17 -5.93 13.03
CA LEU A 105 -8.34 -6.73 11.83
C LEU A 105 -8.33 -5.91 10.52
N VAL A 106 -7.74 -6.50 9.48
CA VAL A 106 -8.00 -6.16 8.08
C VAL A 106 -8.63 -7.38 7.41
N VAL A 107 -9.94 -7.32 7.14
CA VAL A 107 -10.68 -8.43 6.53
C VAL A 107 -10.77 -8.24 5.02
N LEU A 108 -10.21 -9.19 4.27
CA LEU A 108 -10.18 -9.21 2.81
C LEU A 108 -11.21 -10.19 2.25
N ASN A 109 -11.70 -9.94 1.03
CA ASN A 109 -12.62 -10.86 0.37
C ASN A 109 -11.92 -12.09 -0.26
N HIS A 110 -10.59 -12.12 -0.19
CA HIS A 110 -9.72 -13.16 -0.76
C HIS A 110 -8.60 -13.50 0.25
N PRO A 111 -7.86 -14.61 0.06
CA PRO A 111 -6.80 -15.00 0.98
C PRO A 111 -5.72 -13.90 1.08
N PRO A 112 -5.23 -13.57 2.29
CA PRO A 112 -4.28 -12.47 2.52
C PRO A 112 -2.84 -12.85 2.09
N THR A 113 -2.68 -13.11 0.81
CA THR A 113 -1.39 -13.35 0.12
C THR A 113 -0.74 -12.01 -0.26
N ALA A 114 0.56 -11.99 -0.52
CA ALA A 114 1.25 -10.80 -0.99
C ALA A 114 0.62 -10.24 -2.29
N GLU A 115 0.19 -11.11 -3.19
CA GLU A 115 -0.50 -10.80 -4.46
C GLU A 115 -1.83 -10.08 -4.21
N VAL A 116 -2.67 -10.61 -3.31
CA VAL A 116 -3.95 -9.98 -2.96
C VAL A 116 -3.73 -8.66 -2.22
N MET A 117 -2.72 -8.60 -1.33
CA MET A 117 -2.36 -7.36 -0.65
C MET A 117 -1.98 -6.25 -1.64
N ALA A 118 -1.17 -6.56 -2.66
CA ALA A 118 -0.78 -5.61 -3.70
C ALA A 118 -2.00 -5.01 -4.41
N VAL A 119 -2.88 -5.86 -4.94
CA VAL A 119 -4.08 -5.42 -5.69
C VAL A 119 -5.05 -4.61 -4.81
N VAL A 120 -5.23 -5.00 -3.55
CA VAL A 120 -6.11 -4.26 -2.64
C VAL A 120 -5.50 -2.90 -2.27
N LEU A 121 -4.18 -2.82 -2.07
CA LEU A 121 -3.50 -1.56 -1.82
C LEU A 121 -3.55 -0.64 -3.04
N GLU A 122 -3.37 -1.17 -4.26
CA GLU A 122 -3.56 -0.43 -5.51
C GLU A 122 -4.95 0.20 -5.57
N SER A 123 -6.00 -0.62 -5.40
CA SER A 123 -7.38 -0.13 -5.41
C SER A 123 -7.63 0.94 -4.34
N ARG A 124 -7.15 0.75 -3.11
CA ARG A 124 -7.31 1.72 -2.03
C ARG A 124 -6.59 3.03 -2.30
N LEU A 125 -5.41 2.97 -2.90
CA LEU A 125 -4.65 4.16 -3.28
C LEU A 125 -5.38 4.89 -4.42
N SER A 126 -5.77 4.19 -5.48
CA SER A 126 -6.55 4.79 -6.59
C SER A 126 -7.82 5.49 -6.11
N ASP A 127 -8.52 4.96 -5.11
CA ASP A 127 -9.74 5.56 -4.55
C ASP A 127 -9.47 6.83 -3.70
N ARG A 128 -8.25 7.03 -3.21
CA ARG A 128 -7.89 8.09 -2.25
C ARG A 128 -6.99 9.17 -2.83
N LEU A 129 -6.24 8.82 -3.87
CA LEU A 129 -5.36 9.75 -4.56
C LEU A 129 -6.16 10.65 -5.52
N PRO A 130 -5.63 11.85 -5.84
CA PRO A 130 -6.35 12.80 -6.69
C PRO A 130 -6.56 12.28 -8.11
N ASP A 131 -7.59 12.80 -8.80
CA ASP A 131 -7.95 12.44 -10.18
C ASP A 131 -6.84 12.72 -11.22
N THR A 132 -5.80 13.47 -10.83
CA THR A 132 -4.58 13.67 -11.65
C THR A 132 -3.71 12.42 -11.73
N VAL A 133 -3.96 11.40 -10.90
CA VAL A 133 -3.30 10.10 -10.94
C VAL A 133 -3.98 9.21 -11.97
N SER A 134 -3.18 8.76 -12.93
CA SER A 134 -3.59 7.89 -14.03
C SER A 134 -3.38 6.40 -13.75
N ASP A 135 -2.38 6.06 -12.95
CA ASP A 135 -1.99 4.69 -12.66
C ASP A 135 -1.32 4.57 -11.28
N VAL A 136 -1.60 3.46 -10.59
CA VAL A 136 -0.96 3.08 -9.34
C VAL A 136 -0.57 1.60 -9.43
N SER A 137 0.68 1.30 -9.10
CA SER A 137 1.17 -0.07 -8.97
C SER A 137 1.84 -0.28 -7.61
N VAL A 138 1.56 -1.41 -6.96
CA VAL A 138 2.09 -1.74 -5.64
C VAL A 138 2.84 -3.06 -5.70
N SER A 139 4.09 -3.05 -5.25
CA SER A 139 4.86 -4.27 -5.00
C SER A 139 4.87 -4.58 -3.51
N VAL A 140 4.53 -5.82 -3.16
CA VAL A 140 4.56 -6.34 -1.79
C VAL A 140 5.58 -7.47 -1.72
N ARG A 141 6.45 -7.42 -0.73
CA ARG A 141 7.43 -8.47 -0.41
C ARG A 141 7.17 -8.98 1.00
N GLU A 142 6.84 -10.27 1.12
CA GLU A 142 6.54 -10.94 2.40
C GLU A 142 7.81 -11.39 3.12
N THR A 143 8.79 -11.89 2.38
CA THR A 143 10.12 -12.27 2.87
C THR A 143 11.19 -11.96 1.83
N SER A 144 12.47 -12.10 2.15
CA SER A 144 13.55 -11.98 1.16
C SER A 144 13.42 -12.95 -0.03
N GLU A 145 12.61 -14.00 0.11
CA GLU A 145 12.44 -15.08 -0.87
C GLU A 145 11.15 -14.95 -1.72
N LEU A 146 10.19 -14.10 -1.33
CA LEU A 146 8.88 -13.97 -2.01
C LEU A 146 8.48 -12.51 -2.21
N CYS A 147 8.23 -12.12 -3.46
CA CYS A 147 7.87 -10.77 -3.88
C CYS A 147 6.93 -10.84 -5.10
N THR A 148 5.85 -10.05 -5.06
CA THR A 148 4.95 -9.82 -6.20
C THR A 148 5.20 -8.44 -6.81
N ARG A 149 4.98 -8.32 -8.13
CA ARG A 149 5.17 -7.10 -8.93
C ARG A 149 4.08 -6.98 -9.97
#